data_AF-A0A2Z6RDF1-F1
#
_entry.id   AF-A0A2Z6RDF1-F1
#
_cell.length_a   1.000
_cell.length_b   1.000
_cell.length_c   1.000
_cell.angle_alpha   90.00
_cell.angle_beta   90.00
_cell.angle_gamma   90.00
#
_symmetry.space_group_name_H-M   'P 1'
#
loop_
_entity.id
_entity.type
_entity.pdbx_description
1 polymer ?
#
loop_
_entity_poly.entity_id
_entity_poly.type
_entity_poly.pdbx_seq_one_letter_code
_entity_poly.pdbx_strand_id
1 'polypeptide(L)'
;MGHRNIRFVWSGNFPEAKNDTSQVFTIYPICGNQANVLKAFALCWKSFASDIQLSFNDSGYDWPFIVEKATKLNVLEWMYIKKEDRGPKKALGRESVNIKINPSLTFESSFLKLLECVPIDVCTSFLQLHPRSEKWSLRYFLEKYGLDGKADMLMSKLWKYYSEAKDRASDSSKKHMHEIANYCVIDALRCQELMVKSNVINDYREVASIAHISLFDSHYYAIEIKVSNLLGAEAWAQDILYTTKISNQKASEKFPGAYVFPLEKGLENKRPVTVLHSIEFKYGGKPIRAWTIQHGNKPDQKGLFPKILERLGRMRNEIKAQLKPIGKKKEYMGLVKSRIDGSQKVHAGRSISIANAIEDVCSKEYDSTCFDYNSLNSKQKAIKLYMNSFYSVTGQSDSPFYILELAGGVTSAGQEIIKRVTKYVRKKGFRIKYGDTDSLYLTSPDSCYEKYDLAYNDGKGEISKLEYWTEMVKTKVACRNSIGQCRNVET
;
A
#
# COMPACT_ATOMS: atom_id res chain seq x y z
N MET A 1 -24.97 -40.80 3.16
CA MET A 1 -26.32 -40.24 3.38
C MET A 1 -26.22 -38.71 3.45
N GLY A 2 -27.00 -37.94 2.67
CA GLY A 2 -27.20 -36.52 3.00
C GLY A 2 -27.48 -35.50 1.88
N HIS A 3 -27.20 -35.78 0.59
CA HIS A 3 -27.24 -34.72 -0.44
C HIS A 3 -28.64 -34.38 -1.00
N ARG A 4 -29.71 -35.06 -0.59
CA ARG A 4 -31.07 -34.84 -1.17
C ARG A 4 -31.74 -33.51 -0.81
N ASN A 5 -31.16 -32.71 0.11
CA ASN A 5 -31.80 -31.51 0.68
C ASN A 5 -30.99 -30.20 0.48
N ILE A 6 -30.04 -30.17 -0.47
CA ILE A 6 -29.33 -28.95 -0.88
C ILE A 6 -29.61 -28.73 -2.36
N ARG A 7 -30.20 -27.58 -2.70
CA ARG A 7 -30.41 -27.17 -4.09
C ARG A 7 -29.56 -25.93 -4.37
N PHE A 8 -28.67 -26.02 -5.35
CA PHE A 8 -27.90 -24.86 -5.81
C PHE A 8 -28.64 -24.16 -6.95
N VAL A 9 -28.69 -22.84 -6.89
CA VAL A 9 -29.14 -21.96 -7.97
C VAL A 9 -28.01 -20.97 -8.23
N TRP A 10 -27.75 -20.63 -9.49
CA TRP A 10 -26.69 -19.69 -9.84
C TRP A 10 -27.15 -18.69 -10.90
N SER A 11 -26.46 -17.55 -10.98
CA SER A 11 -26.64 -16.54 -12.02
C SER A 11 -25.44 -16.53 -12.97
N GLY A 12 -25.69 -16.40 -14.28
CA GLY A 12 -24.65 -16.30 -15.31
C GLY A 12 -24.20 -17.66 -15.86
N ASN A 13 -23.40 -17.62 -16.93
CA ASN A 13 -22.72 -18.79 -17.48
C ASN A 13 -21.42 -19.02 -16.70
N PHE A 14 -21.01 -20.28 -16.50
CA PHE A 14 -19.65 -20.56 -16.01
C PHE A 14 -18.67 -19.97 -17.03
N PRO A 15 -17.65 -19.22 -16.61
CA PRO A 15 -16.72 -18.65 -17.55
C PRO A 15 -16.00 -19.77 -18.32
N GLU A 16 -16.18 -19.81 -19.64
CA GLU A 16 -15.13 -20.37 -20.48
C GLU A 16 -13.86 -19.53 -20.22
N ALA A 17 -12.68 -20.16 -20.22
CA ALA A 17 -11.40 -19.57 -19.83
C ALA A 17 -10.88 -18.43 -20.75
N LYS A 18 -11.78 -17.67 -21.40
CA LYS A 18 -11.50 -16.51 -22.22
C LYS A 18 -12.01 -15.25 -21.53
N ASN A 19 -11.11 -14.57 -20.82
CA ASN A 19 -10.98 -13.11 -20.63
C ASN A 19 -12.24 -12.20 -20.54
N ASP A 20 -13.42 -12.69 -20.14
CA ASP A 20 -14.54 -11.82 -19.78
C ASP A 20 -14.43 -11.46 -18.29
N THR A 21 -13.66 -10.40 -18.02
CA THR A 21 -13.33 -9.91 -16.66
C THR A 21 -14.50 -9.23 -15.95
N SER A 22 -15.73 -9.32 -16.47
CA SER A 22 -16.89 -8.52 -16.07
C SER A 22 -17.99 -9.32 -15.38
N GLN A 23 -17.94 -10.65 -15.36
CA GLN A 23 -19.05 -11.47 -14.87
C GLN A 23 -18.94 -11.77 -13.37
N VAL A 24 -19.81 -11.14 -12.59
CA VAL A 24 -20.04 -11.52 -11.18
C VAL A 24 -20.87 -12.80 -11.16
N PHE A 25 -20.23 -13.90 -10.78
CA PHE A 25 -20.92 -15.17 -10.60
C PHE A 25 -21.42 -15.31 -9.16
N THR A 26 -22.72 -15.56 -9.00
CA THR A 26 -23.34 -15.72 -7.68
C THR A 26 -24.00 -17.09 -7.57
N ILE A 27 -23.68 -17.82 -6.49
CA ILE A 27 -24.37 -19.07 -6.13
C ILE A 27 -25.25 -18.84 -4.90
N TYR A 28 -26.51 -19.24 -5.00
CA TYR A 28 -27.49 -19.28 -3.92
C TYR A 28 -27.80 -20.73 -3.53
N PRO A 29 -27.24 -21.23 -2.42
CA PRO A 29 -27.64 -22.54 -1.89
C PRO A 29 -28.98 -22.42 -1.15
N ILE A 30 -30.02 -23.05 -1.67
CA ILE A 30 -31.32 -23.19 -1.00
C ILE A 30 -31.27 -24.47 -0.15
N CYS A 31 -31.30 -24.28 1.17
CA CYS A 31 -31.12 -25.36 2.14
C CYS A 31 -32.30 -25.40 3.13
N GLY A 32 -32.75 -26.61 3.49
CA GLY A 32 -33.84 -26.77 4.46
C GLY A 32 -33.47 -26.50 5.92
N ASN A 33 -32.18 -26.40 6.26
CA ASN A 33 -31.72 -26.11 7.61
C ASN A 33 -30.33 -25.44 7.62
N GLN A 34 -29.95 -24.84 8.75
CA GLN A 34 -28.67 -24.13 8.91
C GLN A 34 -27.44 -25.03 8.74
N ALA A 35 -27.50 -26.30 9.16
CA ALA A 35 -26.38 -27.23 9.00
C ALA A 35 -26.09 -27.49 7.50
N ASN A 36 -27.13 -27.59 6.68
CA ASN A 36 -27.01 -27.75 5.24
C ASN A 36 -26.51 -26.47 4.56
N VAL A 37 -26.82 -25.28 5.08
CA VAL A 37 -26.22 -24.02 4.60
C VAL A 37 -24.70 -24.05 4.77
N LEU A 38 -24.21 -24.43 5.96
CA LEU A 38 -22.77 -24.52 6.23
C LEU A 38 -22.09 -25.62 5.39
N LYS A 39 -22.75 -26.77 5.21
CA LYS A 39 -22.24 -27.82 4.31
C LYS A 39 -22.21 -27.36 2.86
N ALA A 40 -23.23 -26.65 2.39
CA ALA A 40 -23.28 -26.10 1.04
C ALA A 40 -22.16 -25.07 0.82
N PHE A 41 -21.94 -24.17 1.80
CA PHE A 41 -20.82 -23.25 1.78
C PHE A 41 -19.47 -24.00 1.70
N ALA A 42 -19.26 -25.03 2.54
CA ALA A 42 -18.06 -25.85 2.51
C ALA A 42 -17.84 -26.55 1.15
N LEU A 43 -18.91 -27.07 0.54
CA LEU A 43 -18.88 -27.72 -0.77
C LEU A 43 -18.55 -26.72 -1.88
N CYS A 44 -19.20 -25.55 -1.90
CA CYS A 44 -18.86 -24.47 -2.84
C CYS A 44 -17.39 -24.11 -2.71
N TRP A 45 -16.91 -23.89 -1.49
CA TRP A 45 -15.56 -23.45 -1.24
C TRP A 45 -14.51 -24.48 -1.69
N LYS A 46 -14.76 -25.78 -1.46
CA LYS A 46 -13.94 -26.88 -1.98
C LYS A 46 -13.96 -26.98 -3.50
N SER A 47 -15.12 -26.81 -4.12
CA SER A 47 -15.27 -26.91 -5.58
C SER A 47 -14.65 -25.72 -6.32
N PHE A 48 -14.72 -24.53 -5.73
CA PHE A 48 -14.11 -23.33 -6.33
C PHE A 48 -12.59 -23.31 -6.20
N ALA A 49 -12.02 -23.98 -5.20
CA ALA A 49 -10.58 -24.03 -4.94
C ALA A 49 -9.93 -22.63 -5.04
N SER A 50 -10.52 -21.65 -4.37
CA SER A 50 -10.13 -20.24 -4.52
C SER A 50 -8.70 -19.99 -4.04
N ASP A 51 -7.87 -19.37 -4.88
CA ASP A 51 -6.48 -19.00 -4.52
C ASP A 51 -6.42 -17.89 -3.47
N ILE A 52 -7.37 -16.94 -3.53
CA ILE A 52 -7.45 -15.79 -2.61
C ILE A 52 -8.88 -15.64 -2.13
N GLN A 53 -9.05 -15.49 -0.82
CA GLN A 53 -10.33 -15.14 -0.22
C GLN A 53 -10.29 -13.71 0.31
N LEU A 54 -11.27 -12.91 -0.11
CA LEU A 54 -11.45 -11.53 0.34
C LEU A 54 -12.74 -11.40 1.15
N SER A 55 -12.64 -10.78 2.31
CA SER A 55 -13.78 -10.42 3.16
C SER A 55 -13.46 -9.18 3.98
N PHE A 56 -14.48 -8.49 4.49
CA PHE A 56 -14.29 -7.28 5.28
C PHE A 56 -14.63 -7.54 6.74
N ASN A 57 -13.63 -7.48 7.63
CA ASN A 57 -13.77 -7.75 9.06
C ASN A 57 -14.19 -9.21 9.38
N ASP A 58 -13.70 -10.16 8.58
CA ASP A 58 -13.96 -11.59 8.80
C ASP A 58 -13.38 -12.09 10.11
N SER A 59 -12.20 -11.56 10.44
CA SER A 59 -11.41 -11.92 11.61
C SER A 59 -12.13 -11.56 12.89
N GLY A 60 -12.83 -10.42 12.88
CA GLY A 60 -13.58 -9.90 14.02
C GLY A 60 -15.00 -10.45 14.14
N TYR A 61 -15.62 -10.93 13.05
CA TYR A 61 -17.03 -11.32 13.06
C TYR A 61 -17.33 -12.64 12.34
N ASP A 62 -17.12 -12.72 11.03
CA ASP A 62 -17.60 -13.84 10.22
C ASP A 62 -16.98 -15.18 10.62
N TRP A 63 -15.65 -15.26 10.72
CA TRP A 63 -14.97 -16.49 11.10
C TRP A 63 -15.28 -16.96 12.52
N PRO A 64 -15.21 -16.10 13.55
CA PRO A 64 -15.68 -16.46 14.89
C PRO A 64 -17.10 -17.05 14.88
N PHE A 65 -18.04 -16.40 14.20
CA PHE A 65 -19.44 -16.84 14.13
C PHE A 65 -19.60 -18.17 13.39
N ILE A 66 -19.00 -18.30 12.20
CA ILE A 66 -19.10 -19.50 11.36
C ILE A 66 -18.48 -20.71 12.07
N VAL A 67 -17.29 -20.57 12.67
CA VAL A 67 -16.61 -21.67 13.37
C VAL A 67 -17.41 -22.10 14.61
N GLU A 68 -17.93 -21.16 15.40
CA GLU A 68 -18.76 -21.47 16.56
C GLU A 68 -20.03 -22.25 16.15
N LYS A 69 -20.73 -21.78 15.11
CA LYS A 69 -21.94 -22.43 14.58
C LYS A 69 -21.62 -23.80 13.99
N ALA A 70 -20.56 -23.92 13.20
CA ALA A 70 -20.15 -25.18 12.59
C ALA A 70 -19.77 -26.23 13.64
N THR A 71 -19.16 -25.79 14.75
CA THR A 71 -18.85 -26.65 15.89
C THR A 71 -20.11 -27.16 16.57
N LYS A 72 -21.04 -26.26 16.92
CA LYS A 72 -22.30 -26.62 17.59
C LYS A 72 -23.17 -27.57 16.76
N LEU A 73 -23.08 -27.48 15.43
CA LEU A 73 -23.83 -28.32 14.49
C LEU A 73 -23.06 -29.57 14.03
N ASN A 74 -21.86 -29.83 14.56
CA ASN A 74 -20.99 -30.95 14.16
C ASN A 74 -20.70 -31.00 12.64
N VAL A 75 -20.50 -29.83 12.02
CA VAL A 75 -20.18 -29.70 10.58
C VAL A 75 -18.81 -29.07 10.32
N LEU A 76 -18.01 -28.76 11.35
CA LEU A 76 -16.70 -28.13 11.18
C LEU A 76 -15.74 -28.97 10.31
N GLU A 77 -15.77 -30.30 10.43
CA GLU A 77 -14.92 -31.21 9.64
C GLU A 77 -15.29 -31.23 8.14
N TRP A 78 -16.46 -30.69 7.76
CA TRP A 78 -16.77 -30.46 6.35
C TRP A 78 -15.97 -29.30 5.75
N MET A 79 -15.61 -28.33 6.59
CA MET A 79 -14.94 -27.09 6.20
C MET A 79 -13.42 -27.19 6.37
N TYR A 80 -12.99 -27.93 7.38
CA TYR A 80 -11.59 -28.00 7.80
C TYR A 80 -11.12 -29.45 7.92
N ILE A 81 -10.02 -29.77 7.24
CA ILE A 81 -9.30 -31.02 7.46
C ILE A 81 -8.29 -30.77 8.58
N LYS A 82 -8.44 -31.47 9.71
CA LYS A 82 -7.45 -31.44 10.80
C LYS A 82 -6.09 -31.86 10.24
N LYS A 83 -5.10 -30.97 10.29
CA LYS A 83 -3.70 -31.36 10.17
C LYS A 83 -3.32 -32.14 11.43
N GLU A 84 -2.54 -33.22 11.30
CA GLU A 84 -2.03 -34.03 12.44
C GLU A 84 -0.99 -33.28 13.32
N ASP A 85 -0.93 -31.95 13.26
CA ASP A 85 0.16 -31.18 13.83
C ASP A 85 0.02 -31.10 15.36
N ARG A 86 0.96 -31.73 16.07
CA ARG A 86 0.98 -31.93 17.54
C ARG A 86 1.46 -30.68 18.30
N GLY A 87 0.97 -29.50 17.91
CA GLY A 87 1.30 -28.22 18.56
C GLY A 87 0.38 -27.91 19.76
N PRO A 88 0.87 -27.23 20.81
CA PRO A 88 0.09 -26.97 22.01
C PRO A 88 -1.05 -25.99 21.74
N LYS A 89 -2.29 -26.46 21.93
CA LYS A 89 -3.54 -25.69 22.09
C LYS A 89 -3.79 -24.58 21.04
N LYS A 90 -3.87 -24.91 19.75
CA LYS A 90 -4.60 -24.07 18.79
C LYS A 90 -6.10 -24.37 18.92
N ALA A 91 -6.91 -23.36 19.24
CA ALA A 91 -8.35 -23.50 19.30
C ALA A 91 -8.90 -23.99 17.95
N LEU A 92 -9.74 -25.02 17.96
CA LEU A 92 -10.59 -25.54 16.87
C LEU A 92 -10.29 -24.99 15.45
N GLY A 93 -9.26 -25.52 14.78
CA GLY A 93 -9.01 -25.30 13.34
C GLY A 93 -8.73 -23.86 12.88
N ARG A 94 -8.62 -22.89 13.80
CA ARG A 94 -8.44 -21.47 13.48
C ARG A 94 -7.00 -21.04 13.74
N GLU A 95 -6.40 -20.35 12.77
CA GLU A 95 -5.12 -19.67 12.97
C GLU A 95 -5.37 -18.19 13.21
N SER A 96 -4.57 -17.58 14.08
CA SER A 96 -4.54 -16.13 14.22
C SER A 96 -3.13 -15.58 14.08
N VAL A 97 -3.04 -14.40 13.49
CA VAL A 97 -1.81 -13.65 13.26
C VAL A 97 -2.03 -12.21 13.70
N ASN A 98 -1.14 -11.71 14.55
CA ASN A 98 -1.16 -10.32 14.99
C ASN A 98 -0.46 -9.42 13.96
N ILE A 99 -1.25 -8.55 13.32
CA ILE A 99 -0.77 -7.60 12.33
C ILE A 99 -0.64 -6.23 12.99
N LYS A 100 0.59 -5.72 13.06
CA LYS A 100 0.85 -4.37 13.57
C LYS A 100 0.43 -3.32 12.54
N ILE A 101 -0.52 -2.46 12.89
CA ILE A 101 -1.01 -1.38 12.02
C ILE A 101 -0.24 -0.10 12.27
N ASN A 102 -0.11 0.28 13.54
CA ASN A 102 0.66 1.44 13.98
C ASN A 102 1.23 1.14 15.39
N PRO A 103 2.05 2.04 16.00
CA PRO A 103 2.66 1.77 17.30
C PRO A 103 1.66 1.47 18.43
N SER A 104 0.42 1.95 18.33
CA SER A 104 -0.64 1.80 19.33
C SER A 104 -1.71 0.77 18.98
N LEU A 105 -1.75 0.29 17.73
CA LEU A 105 -2.80 -0.58 17.21
C LEU A 105 -2.21 -1.83 16.56
N THR A 106 -2.58 -2.98 17.12
CA THR A 106 -2.35 -4.30 16.54
C THR A 106 -3.71 -4.94 16.28
N PHE A 107 -3.89 -5.49 15.08
CA PHE A 107 -5.09 -6.17 14.67
C PHE A 107 -4.84 -7.69 14.71
N GLU A 108 -5.64 -8.42 15.49
CA GLU A 108 -5.61 -9.88 15.46
C GLU A 108 -6.44 -10.36 14.26
N SER A 109 -5.76 -10.80 13.19
CA SER A 109 -6.44 -11.44 12.08
C SER A 109 -6.59 -12.93 12.37
N SER A 110 -7.80 -13.45 12.21
CA SER A 110 -8.18 -14.80 12.60
C SER A 110 -8.97 -15.43 11.46
N PHE A 111 -8.48 -16.54 10.92
CA PHE A 111 -9.04 -17.14 9.72
C PHE A 111 -8.98 -18.66 9.80
N LEU A 112 -9.80 -19.31 8.97
CA LEU A 112 -9.72 -20.74 8.75
C LEU A 112 -8.62 -21.00 7.72
N LYS A 113 -7.51 -21.63 8.14
CA LYS A 113 -6.41 -21.93 7.22
C LYS A 113 -6.78 -23.13 6.34
N LEU A 114 -6.99 -22.86 5.07
CA LEU A 114 -7.10 -23.89 4.04
C LEU A 114 -5.75 -24.13 3.39
N LEU A 115 -5.56 -25.33 2.85
CA LEU A 115 -4.45 -25.57 1.92
C LEU A 115 -4.70 -24.72 0.67
N GLU A 116 -3.63 -24.09 0.18
CA GLU A 116 -3.58 -23.39 -1.12
C GLU A 116 -4.42 -22.10 -1.27
N CYS A 117 -5.16 -21.69 -0.24
CA CYS A 117 -5.90 -20.42 -0.22
C CYS A 117 -5.22 -19.38 0.68
N VAL A 118 -5.09 -18.15 0.20
CA VAL A 118 -4.63 -16.99 0.98
C VAL A 118 -5.84 -16.16 1.42
N PRO A 119 -6.26 -16.23 2.70
CA PRO A 119 -7.26 -15.32 3.23
C PRO A 119 -6.66 -13.93 3.42
N ILE A 120 -7.41 -12.89 3.05
CA ILE A 120 -7.02 -11.50 3.22
C ILE A 120 -8.23 -10.72 3.73
N ASP A 121 -8.12 -10.23 4.96
CA ASP A 121 -9.09 -9.29 5.50
C ASP A 121 -8.86 -7.91 4.86
N VAL A 122 -9.84 -7.48 4.06
CA VAL A 122 -9.86 -6.18 3.38
C VAL A 122 -9.81 -5.06 4.42
N CYS A 123 -10.47 -5.22 5.57
CA CYS A 123 -10.45 -4.21 6.62
C CYS A 123 -9.02 -3.97 7.11
N THR A 124 -8.29 -5.05 7.41
CA THR A 124 -6.90 -4.98 7.86
C THR A 124 -5.99 -4.35 6.80
N SER A 125 -6.18 -4.72 5.55
CA SER A 125 -5.44 -4.15 4.41
C SER A 125 -5.61 -2.61 4.34
N PHE A 126 -6.83 -2.12 4.54
CA PHE A 126 -7.12 -0.68 4.50
C PHE A 126 -6.68 0.06 5.75
N LEU A 127 -6.65 -0.59 6.90
CA LEU A 127 -6.02 -0.06 8.10
C LEU A 127 -4.50 0.10 7.91
N GLN A 128 -3.83 -0.85 7.25
CA GLN A 128 -2.41 -0.71 6.88
C GLN A 128 -2.17 0.43 5.88
N LEU A 129 -3.06 0.60 4.89
CA LEU A 129 -2.97 1.69 3.90
C LEU A 129 -3.27 3.06 4.51
N HIS A 130 -4.18 3.12 5.50
CA HIS A 130 -4.62 4.34 6.16
C HIS A 130 -4.45 4.24 7.68
N PRO A 131 -3.21 4.15 8.20
CA PRO A 131 -2.95 3.86 9.62
C PRO A 131 -3.37 4.97 10.58
N ARG A 132 -3.74 6.14 10.05
CA ARG A 132 -4.25 7.33 10.79
C ARG A 132 -5.75 7.56 10.56
N SER A 133 -6.46 6.62 9.93
CA SER A 133 -7.89 6.76 9.68
C SER A 133 -8.67 6.68 10.99
N GLU A 134 -9.60 7.61 11.19
CA GLU A 134 -10.52 7.60 12.35
C GLU A 134 -11.67 6.60 12.18
N LYS A 135 -12.01 6.30 10.92
CA LYS A 135 -13.07 5.36 10.53
C LYS A 135 -12.49 4.17 9.79
N TRP A 136 -13.14 3.02 9.94
CA TRP A 136 -12.68 1.75 9.40
C TRP A 136 -13.82 0.90 8.82
N SER A 137 -14.98 1.51 8.56
CA SER A 137 -16.11 0.82 7.94
C SER A 137 -15.95 0.71 6.44
N LEU A 138 -16.54 -0.35 5.85
CA LEU A 138 -16.55 -0.53 4.40
C LEU A 138 -17.13 0.69 3.68
N ARG A 139 -18.27 1.22 4.16
CA ARG A 139 -18.91 2.43 3.61
C ARG A 139 -17.95 3.62 3.55
N TYR A 140 -17.17 3.85 4.62
CA TYR A 140 -16.20 4.94 4.67
C TYR A 140 -15.11 4.78 3.60
N PHE A 141 -14.57 3.56 3.44
CA PHE A 141 -13.55 3.32 2.43
C PHE A 141 -14.10 3.37 1.00
N LEU A 142 -15.33 2.90 0.75
CA LEU A 142 -15.99 3.04 -0.55
C LEU A 142 -16.11 4.52 -0.95
N GLU A 143 -16.62 5.35 -0.04
CA GLU A 143 -16.75 6.80 -0.25
C GLU A 143 -15.38 7.45 -0.49
N LYS A 144 -14.37 7.11 0.33
CA LYS A 144 -13.01 7.64 0.19
C LYS A 144 -12.38 7.34 -1.17
N TYR A 145 -12.74 6.22 -1.79
CA TYR A 145 -12.21 5.77 -3.08
C TYR A 145 -13.14 6.10 -4.26
N GLY A 146 -14.24 6.84 -4.00
CA GLY A 146 -15.20 7.23 -5.02
C GLY A 146 -15.90 6.05 -5.67
N LEU A 147 -16.11 4.96 -4.91
CA LEU A 147 -16.89 3.82 -5.33
C LEU A 147 -18.33 4.00 -4.87
N ASP A 148 -19.24 3.34 -5.57
CA ASP A 148 -20.64 3.29 -5.19
C ASP A 148 -20.80 2.78 -3.75
N GLY A 149 -21.85 3.28 -3.10
CA GLY A 149 -22.22 2.85 -1.77
C GLY A 149 -22.57 1.36 -1.68
N LYS A 150 -22.55 0.88 -0.45
CA LYS A 150 -23.17 -0.40 -0.11
C LYS A 150 -24.70 -0.29 -0.19
N ALA A 151 -25.38 -1.42 -0.34
CA ALA A 151 -26.83 -1.45 -0.22
C ALA A 151 -27.24 -1.15 1.23
N ASP A 152 -28.31 -0.38 1.45
CA ASP A 152 -28.78 -0.05 2.79
C ASP A 152 -29.85 -1.06 3.26
N MET A 153 -29.54 -1.77 4.33
CA MET A 153 -30.47 -2.71 4.98
C MET A 153 -30.42 -2.52 6.50
N LEU A 154 -31.48 -1.97 7.07
CA LEU A 154 -31.61 -1.89 8.53
C LEU A 154 -31.80 -3.29 9.11
N MET A 155 -31.12 -3.57 10.21
CA MET A 155 -31.20 -4.88 10.89
C MET A 155 -32.65 -5.25 11.25
N SER A 156 -33.46 -4.28 11.70
CA SER A 156 -34.89 -4.48 11.98
C SER A 156 -35.70 -4.91 10.75
N LYS A 157 -35.39 -4.34 9.58
CA LYS A 157 -36.01 -4.69 8.29
C LYS A 157 -35.61 -6.10 7.87
N LEU A 158 -34.34 -6.46 8.01
CA LEU A 158 -33.83 -7.80 7.73
C LEU A 158 -34.54 -8.87 8.58
N TRP A 159 -34.65 -8.65 9.90
CA TRP A 159 -35.34 -9.57 10.80
C TRP A 159 -36.83 -9.71 10.48
N LYS A 160 -37.51 -8.61 10.15
CA LYS A 160 -38.90 -8.63 9.71
C LYS A 160 -39.07 -9.50 8.47
N TYR A 161 -38.29 -9.24 7.43
CA TYR A 161 -38.34 -9.99 6.16
C TYR A 161 -38.06 -11.49 6.35
N TYR A 162 -37.06 -11.82 7.18
CA TYR A 162 -36.73 -13.21 7.47
C TYR A 162 -37.85 -13.90 8.27
N SER A 163 -38.49 -13.19 9.20
CA SER A 163 -39.60 -13.73 9.99
C SER A 163 -40.83 -14.00 9.12
N GLU A 164 -41.20 -13.05 8.25
CA GLU A 164 -42.29 -13.22 7.27
C GLU A 164 -42.06 -14.43 6.35
N ALA A 165 -40.83 -14.59 5.84
CA ALA A 165 -40.48 -15.70 4.96
C ALA A 165 -40.49 -17.06 5.68
N LYS A 166 -40.24 -17.09 6.99
CA LYS A 166 -40.30 -18.29 7.82
C LYS A 166 -41.74 -18.75 8.06
N ASP A 167 -42.66 -17.80 8.24
CA ASP A 167 -44.04 -18.08 8.60
C ASP A 167 -44.86 -18.57 7.40
N ARG A 168 -44.78 -17.90 6.25
CA ARG A 168 -45.50 -18.32 5.03
C ARG A 168 -44.80 -17.89 3.75
N ALA A 169 -44.59 -18.84 2.84
CA ALA A 169 -44.14 -18.54 1.49
C ALA A 169 -45.25 -17.87 0.66
N SER A 170 -45.03 -16.60 0.32
CA SER A 170 -45.83 -15.76 -0.57
C SER A 170 -44.94 -15.06 -1.61
N ASP A 171 -45.52 -14.49 -2.66
CA ASP A 171 -44.72 -13.72 -3.64
C ASP A 171 -44.08 -12.46 -3.03
N SER A 172 -44.71 -11.86 -2.03
CA SER A 172 -44.11 -10.77 -1.25
C SER A 172 -42.90 -11.24 -0.44
N SER A 173 -43.00 -12.37 0.26
CA SER A 173 -41.89 -12.93 1.05
C SER A 173 -40.70 -13.34 0.16
N LYS A 174 -40.96 -13.88 -1.05
CA LYS A 174 -39.91 -14.19 -2.03
C LYS A 174 -39.17 -12.92 -2.47
N LYS A 175 -39.91 -11.84 -2.74
CA LYS A 175 -39.32 -10.54 -3.11
C LYS A 175 -38.46 -9.97 -1.96
N HIS A 176 -38.93 -10.07 -0.72
CA HIS A 176 -38.15 -9.65 0.45
C HIS A 176 -36.85 -10.47 0.62
N MET A 177 -36.90 -11.79 0.43
CA MET A 177 -35.70 -12.64 0.48
C MET A 177 -34.74 -12.34 -0.67
N HIS A 178 -35.26 -12.02 -1.86
CA HIS A 178 -34.43 -11.56 -2.98
C HIS A 178 -33.74 -10.22 -2.67
N GLU A 179 -34.42 -9.30 -1.97
CA GLU A 179 -33.82 -8.04 -1.52
C GLU A 179 -32.68 -8.26 -0.52
N ILE A 180 -32.85 -9.18 0.43
CA ILE A 180 -31.78 -9.59 1.37
C ILE A 180 -30.61 -10.20 0.60
N ALA A 181 -30.88 -11.09 -0.36
CA ALA A 181 -29.87 -11.73 -1.18
C ALA A 181 -29.06 -10.69 -1.97
N ASN A 182 -29.73 -9.74 -2.63
CA ASN A 182 -29.07 -8.65 -3.35
C ASN A 182 -28.23 -7.77 -2.41
N TYR A 183 -28.73 -7.47 -1.21
CA TYR A 183 -27.94 -6.76 -0.19
C TYR A 183 -26.62 -7.48 0.14
N CYS A 184 -26.67 -8.79 0.40
CA CYS A 184 -25.47 -9.58 0.68
C CYS A 184 -24.49 -9.63 -0.50
N VAL A 185 -25.00 -9.74 -1.73
CA VAL A 185 -24.17 -9.77 -2.95
C VAL A 185 -23.46 -8.44 -3.17
N ILE A 186 -24.18 -7.32 -3.02
CA ILE A 186 -23.58 -6.00 -3.17
C ILE A 186 -22.49 -5.78 -2.11
N ASP A 187 -22.72 -6.13 -0.85
CA ASP A 187 -21.70 -5.99 0.19
C ASP A 187 -20.43 -6.81 -0.13
N ALA A 188 -20.57 -8.05 -0.61
CA ALA A 188 -19.44 -8.89 -1.03
C ALA A 188 -18.72 -8.33 -2.28
N LEU A 189 -19.47 -7.85 -3.27
CA LEU A 189 -18.94 -7.28 -4.50
C LEU A 189 -18.16 -5.99 -4.23
N ARG A 190 -18.71 -5.09 -3.41
CA ARG A 190 -18.05 -3.83 -3.04
C ARG A 190 -16.70 -4.07 -2.35
N CYS A 191 -16.56 -5.16 -1.58
CA CYS A 191 -15.27 -5.55 -1.00
C CYS A 191 -14.23 -5.87 -2.08
N GLN A 192 -14.62 -6.61 -3.12
CA GLN A 192 -13.72 -6.98 -4.22
C GLN A 192 -13.35 -5.75 -5.07
N GLU A 193 -14.33 -4.93 -5.44
CA GLU A 193 -14.11 -3.69 -6.19
C GLU A 193 -13.15 -2.74 -5.46
N LEU A 194 -13.31 -2.63 -4.14
CA LEU A 194 -12.44 -1.80 -3.30
C LEU A 194 -10.97 -2.29 -3.34
N MET A 195 -10.75 -3.60 -3.30
CA MET A 195 -9.42 -4.21 -3.41
C MET A 195 -8.81 -4.02 -4.81
N VAL A 196 -9.60 -4.17 -5.87
CA VAL A 196 -9.18 -3.95 -7.27
C VAL A 196 -8.85 -2.47 -7.49
N LYS A 197 -9.73 -1.56 -7.09
CA LYS A 197 -9.56 -0.10 -7.21
C LYS A 197 -8.29 0.38 -6.52
N SER A 198 -7.96 -0.23 -5.38
CA SER A 198 -6.80 0.13 -4.56
C SER A 198 -5.53 -0.64 -4.94
N ASN A 199 -5.62 -1.60 -5.87
CA ASN A 199 -4.50 -2.36 -6.41
C ASN A 199 -3.69 -3.10 -5.33
N VAL A 200 -4.35 -3.50 -4.23
CA VAL A 200 -3.69 -4.01 -3.01
C VAL A 200 -2.99 -5.35 -3.26
N ILE A 201 -3.67 -6.27 -3.94
CA ILE A 201 -3.10 -7.61 -4.23
C ILE A 201 -1.85 -7.50 -5.09
N ASN A 202 -1.85 -6.61 -6.09
CA ASN A 202 -0.68 -6.40 -6.92
C ASN A 202 0.46 -5.78 -6.12
N ASP A 203 0.18 -4.81 -5.24
CA ASP A 203 1.19 -4.25 -4.34
C ASP A 203 1.81 -5.33 -3.44
N TYR A 204 1.00 -6.23 -2.88
CA TYR A 204 1.46 -7.39 -2.10
C TYR A 204 2.30 -8.37 -2.92
N ARG A 205 1.88 -8.68 -4.15
CA ARG A 205 2.62 -9.55 -5.07
C ARG A 205 4.00 -8.99 -5.41
N GLU A 206 4.13 -7.70 -5.65
CA GLU A 206 5.43 -7.09 -5.96
C GLU A 206 6.36 -7.07 -4.74
N VAL A 207 5.81 -6.86 -3.55
CA VAL A 207 6.56 -7.02 -2.29
C VAL A 207 7.04 -8.48 -2.14
N ALA A 208 6.13 -9.44 -2.34
CA ALA A 208 6.44 -10.86 -2.25
C ALA A 208 7.53 -11.29 -3.23
N SER A 209 7.41 -10.84 -4.48
CA SER A 209 8.34 -11.18 -5.56
C SER A 209 9.75 -10.66 -5.32
N ILE A 210 9.90 -9.43 -4.80
CA ILE A 210 11.23 -8.84 -4.56
C ILE A 210 11.94 -9.58 -3.42
N ALA A 211 11.21 -9.94 -2.35
CA ALA A 211 11.81 -10.59 -1.20
C ALA A 211 11.78 -12.12 -1.24
N HIS A 212 11.30 -12.76 -2.31
CA HIS A 212 11.19 -14.22 -2.41
C HIS A 212 10.37 -14.85 -1.27
N ILE A 213 9.27 -14.20 -0.88
CA ILE A 213 8.33 -14.68 0.15
C ILE A 213 6.97 -15.02 -0.46
N SER A 214 6.11 -15.70 0.29
CA SER A 214 4.75 -16.00 -0.16
C SER A 214 3.86 -14.74 -0.18
N LEU A 215 2.76 -14.79 -0.95
CA LEU A 215 1.74 -13.74 -0.91
C LEU A 215 1.14 -13.59 0.51
N PHE A 216 0.94 -14.72 1.20
CA PHE A 216 0.50 -14.74 2.59
C PHE A 216 1.45 -13.93 3.47
N ASP A 217 2.76 -14.18 3.40
CA ASP A 217 3.74 -13.48 4.23
C ASP A 217 3.82 -11.99 3.91
N SER A 218 3.56 -11.62 2.65
CA SER A 218 3.52 -10.23 2.24
C SER A 218 2.37 -9.43 2.88
N HIS A 219 1.24 -10.08 3.17
CA HIS A 219 0.09 -9.48 3.85
C HIS A 219 0.25 -9.52 5.38
N TYR A 220 0.60 -10.69 5.93
CA TYR A 220 0.54 -10.97 7.36
C TYR A 220 1.79 -10.55 8.15
N TYR A 221 2.98 -10.62 7.56
CA TYR A 221 4.22 -10.36 8.28
C TYR A 221 4.75 -8.95 8.09
N ALA A 222 5.47 -8.47 9.11
CA ALA A 222 6.11 -7.16 9.13
C ALA A 222 7.23 -7.06 8.08
N ILE A 223 7.57 -5.82 7.70
CA ILE A 223 8.59 -5.54 6.68
C ILE A 223 9.96 -6.12 7.02
N GLU A 224 10.28 -6.25 8.31
CA GLU A 224 11.55 -6.78 8.81
C GLU A 224 11.82 -8.21 8.33
N ILE A 225 10.83 -9.10 8.42
CA ILE A 225 10.93 -10.48 7.93
C ILE A 225 11.20 -10.50 6.42
N LYS A 226 10.58 -9.57 5.68
CA LYS A 226 10.73 -9.47 4.22
C LYS A 226 12.13 -8.98 3.84
N VAL A 227 12.66 -7.99 4.56
CA VAL A 227 14.05 -7.51 4.39
C VAL A 227 15.03 -8.62 4.76
N SER A 228 14.77 -9.35 5.84
CA SER A 228 15.59 -10.49 6.27
C SER A 228 15.67 -11.57 5.20
N ASN A 229 14.55 -11.95 4.58
CA ASN A 229 14.53 -12.95 3.52
C ASN A 229 15.27 -12.47 2.26
N LEU A 230 15.08 -11.21 1.87
CA LEU A 230 15.83 -10.60 0.77
C LEU A 230 17.34 -10.60 1.05
N LEU A 231 17.77 -10.16 2.24
CA LEU A 231 19.16 -10.19 2.65
C LEU A 231 19.73 -11.61 2.63
N GLY A 232 18.96 -12.59 3.11
CA GLY A 232 19.35 -13.99 3.11
C GLY A 232 19.55 -14.55 1.70
N ALA A 233 18.65 -14.23 0.77
CA ALA A 233 18.76 -14.64 -0.63
C ALA A 233 20.00 -14.03 -1.30
N GLU A 234 20.28 -12.75 -1.06
CA GLU A 234 21.44 -12.05 -1.62
C GLU A 234 22.77 -12.48 -1.00
N ALA A 235 22.75 -12.83 0.29
CA ALA A 235 23.90 -13.40 0.99
C ALA A 235 24.21 -14.80 0.47
N TRP A 236 23.18 -15.65 0.32
CA TRP A 236 23.30 -16.98 -0.24
C TRP A 236 23.88 -16.96 -1.66
N ALA A 237 23.42 -16.04 -2.52
CA ALA A 237 23.94 -15.89 -3.87
C ALA A 237 25.41 -15.43 -3.95
N GLN A 238 25.99 -14.99 -2.83
CA GLN A 238 27.39 -14.54 -2.71
C GLN A 238 28.21 -15.42 -1.77
N ASP A 239 27.72 -16.61 -1.41
CA ASP A 239 28.37 -17.54 -0.48
C ASP A 239 28.65 -16.90 0.90
N ILE A 240 27.79 -15.99 1.34
CA ILE A 240 27.87 -15.32 2.64
C ILE A 240 26.92 -16.01 3.62
N LEU A 241 27.46 -16.50 4.73
CA LEU A 241 26.67 -16.97 5.86
C LEU A 241 26.22 -15.79 6.73
N TYR A 242 24.97 -15.82 7.18
CA TYR A 242 24.42 -14.84 8.11
C TYR A 242 23.69 -15.53 9.26
N THR A 243 23.56 -14.81 10.38
CA THR A 243 22.86 -15.30 11.56
C THR A 243 21.44 -14.78 11.61
N THR A 244 20.50 -15.64 11.99
CA THR A 244 19.12 -15.25 12.36
C THR A 244 18.95 -15.09 13.86
N LYS A 245 20.04 -15.26 14.63
CA LYS A 245 20.04 -15.07 16.08
C LYS A 245 19.86 -13.59 16.41
N ILE A 246 18.81 -13.27 17.15
CA ILE A 246 18.55 -11.94 17.68
C ILE A 246 19.60 -11.64 18.76
N SER A 247 20.14 -10.41 18.73
CA SER A 247 21.08 -9.95 19.74
C SER A 247 20.41 -9.85 21.12
N ASN A 248 21.11 -10.22 22.18
CA ASN A 248 20.63 -10.00 23.55
C ASN A 248 20.70 -8.51 23.96
N GLN A 249 21.26 -7.64 23.12
CA GLN A 249 21.33 -6.20 23.35
C GLN A 249 19.93 -5.59 23.19
N LYS A 250 19.21 -5.46 24.31
CA LYS A 250 17.94 -4.72 24.35
C LYS A 250 18.23 -3.22 24.35
N ALA A 251 17.72 -2.52 23.34
CA ALA A 251 17.67 -1.06 23.32
C ALA A 251 16.64 -0.58 24.36
N SER A 252 17.07 0.16 25.39
CA SER A 252 16.15 0.77 26.37
C SER A 252 15.59 2.12 25.90
N GLU A 253 16.17 2.73 24.86
CA GLU A 253 15.82 4.08 24.40
C GLU A 253 15.71 4.22 22.86
N LYS A 254 14.96 5.23 22.40
CA LYS A 254 14.87 5.60 20.97
C LYS A 254 16.13 6.34 20.54
N PHE A 255 16.75 5.91 19.43
CA PHE A 255 17.93 6.59 18.87
C PHE A 255 17.56 7.94 18.25
N PRO A 256 18.51 8.89 18.13
CA PRO A 256 18.25 10.19 17.52
C PRO A 256 17.79 9.98 16.06
N GLY A 257 16.52 10.28 15.83
CA GLY A 257 15.89 10.15 14.53
C GLY A 257 16.33 11.23 13.54
N ALA A 258 15.49 11.42 12.53
CA ALA A 258 15.64 12.50 11.58
C ALA A 258 15.74 13.88 12.25
N TYR A 259 16.55 14.76 11.67
CA TYR A 259 16.70 16.14 12.14
C TYR A 259 15.65 17.04 11.51
N VAL A 260 14.87 17.72 12.36
CA VAL A 260 13.98 18.83 12.00
C VAL A 260 14.60 20.11 12.53
N PHE A 261 14.63 21.19 11.76
CA PHE A 261 15.32 22.44 12.11
C PHE A 261 14.55 23.32 13.11
N PRO A 262 15.11 23.62 14.29
CA PRO A 262 14.87 24.87 15.05
C PRO A 262 16.02 25.90 14.87
N LEU A 263 15.81 27.18 15.27
CA LEU A 263 16.73 28.33 15.06
C LEU A 263 18.09 28.22 15.83
N GLU A 264 19.14 28.82 15.25
CA GLU A 264 20.61 28.53 15.34
C GLU A 264 21.38 28.75 16.68
N LYS A 265 22.55 28.12 16.95
CA LYS A 265 23.91 28.27 16.31
C LYS A 265 24.89 27.09 16.50
N GLY A 266 25.88 26.95 15.59
CA GLY A 266 27.18 26.26 15.79
C GLY A 266 27.77 25.60 14.53
N LEU A 267 29.09 25.75 14.28
CA LEU A 267 29.82 25.29 13.07
C LEU A 267 31.06 24.45 13.46
N GLU A 268 31.24 23.27 12.87
CA GLU A 268 32.50 22.51 12.92
C GLU A 268 32.98 22.13 11.51
N ASN A 269 34.29 22.23 11.31
CA ASN A 269 35.00 21.87 10.08
C ASN A 269 36.04 20.80 10.40
N LYS A 270 35.84 19.56 9.92
CA LYS A 270 36.94 18.60 9.73
C LYS A 270 36.74 17.85 8.41
N ARG A 271 37.81 17.81 7.60
CA ARG A 271 37.92 16.93 6.42
C ARG A 271 38.75 15.71 6.83
N PRO A 272 38.36 14.47 6.51
CA PRO A 272 39.26 13.34 6.63
C PRO A 272 40.01 13.08 5.31
N VAL A 273 41.30 12.83 5.45
CA VAL A 273 42.12 12.06 4.52
C VAL A 273 41.70 10.58 4.66
N THR A 274 41.75 9.84 3.56
CA THR A 274 41.14 8.53 3.33
C THR A 274 41.47 7.44 4.36
N VAL A 275 40.44 6.72 4.80
CA VAL A 275 40.24 5.24 4.82
C VAL A 275 39.12 4.85 5.83
N LEU A 276 38.84 5.70 6.84
CA LEU A 276 37.76 5.50 7.81
C LEU A 276 36.94 6.78 8.01
N HIS A 277 35.61 6.69 7.97
CA HIS A 277 34.70 7.77 8.33
C HIS A 277 34.19 7.56 9.76
N SER A 278 34.54 8.49 10.65
CA SER A 278 34.11 8.46 12.05
C SER A 278 32.63 8.81 12.18
N ILE A 279 31.92 8.01 12.96
CA ILE A 279 30.54 8.23 13.38
C ILE A 279 30.56 8.52 14.87
N GLU A 280 30.01 9.66 15.29
CA GLU A 280 29.86 10.02 16.69
C GLU A 280 28.46 10.59 16.94
N PHE A 281 27.71 9.99 17.85
CA PHE A 281 26.38 10.45 18.25
C PHE A 281 26.09 10.07 19.71
N LYS A 282 25.05 10.68 20.31
CA LYS A 282 24.60 10.34 21.66
C LYS A 282 23.43 9.35 21.62
N TYR A 283 23.47 8.34 22.49
CA TYR A 283 22.40 7.35 22.71
C TYR A 283 22.33 7.03 24.21
N GLY A 284 21.17 7.15 24.87
CA GLY A 284 21.14 6.93 26.33
C GLY A 284 21.93 7.97 27.14
N GLY A 285 22.12 9.17 26.59
CA GLY A 285 23.07 10.16 27.13
C GLY A 285 24.55 9.78 26.99
N LYS A 286 24.86 8.58 26.51
CA LYS A 286 26.23 8.08 26.32
C LYS A 286 26.73 8.39 24.90
N PRO A 287 28.01 8.77 24.74
CA PRO A 287 28.61 8.92 23.42
C PRO A 287 28.84 7.53 22.81
N ILE A 288 28.31 7.33 21.60
CA ILE A 288 28.61 6.18 20.74
C ILE A 288 29.63 6.66 19.71
N ARG A 289 30.71 5.89 19.55
CA ARG A 289 31.77 6.13 18.58
C ARG A 289 31.95 4.88 17.73
N ALA A 290 31.92 5.06 16.42
CA ALA A 290 32.10 3.99 15.46
C ALA A 290 32.85 4.50 14.23
N TRP A 291 33.27 3.57 13.38
CA TRP A 291 33.94 3.88 12.12
C TRP A 291 33.29 3.09 10.99
N THR A 292 33.13 3.74 9.83
CA THR A 292 32.70 3.08 8.60
C THR A 292 33.80 3.16 7.55
N ILE A 293 33.86 2.15 6.70
CA ILE A 293 34.81 2.10 5.59
C ILE A 293 34.22 2.90 4.43
N GLN A 294 34.98 3.89 3.94
CA GLN A 294 34.61 4.60 2.74
C GLN A 294 35.02 3.76 1.52
N HIS A 295 34.04 3.17 0.84
CA HIS A 295 34.28 2.27 -0.30
C HIS A 295 34.56 3.01 -1.64
N GLY A 296 34.68 4.34 -1.63
CA GLY A 296 35.03 5.15 -2.81
C GLY A 296 34.18 4.90 -4.07
N ASN A 297 32.93 4.42 -3.90
CA ASN A 297 32.07 3.89 -4.97
C ASN A 297 32.66 2.74 -5.81
N LYS A 298 33.75 2.12 -5.38
CA LYS A 298 34.37 0.97 -6.04
C LYS A 298 33.57 -0.33 -5.77
N PRO A 299 33.16 -1.10 -6.80
CA PRO A 299 32.28 -2.27 -6.63
C PRO A 299 32.84 -3.36 -5.71
N ASP A 300 34.14 -3.63 -5.80
CA ASP A 300 34.90 -4.61 -5.02
C ASP A 300 34.97 -4.25 -3.53
N GLN A 301 34.82 -2.96 -3.19
CA GLN A 301 34.89 -2.45 -1.82
C GLN A 301 33.53 -2.32 -1.16
N LYS A 302 32.43 -2.54 -1.88
CA LYS A 302 31.07 -2.41 -1.35
C LYS A 302 30.65 -3.66 -0.57
N GLY A 303 30.17 -3.45 0.65
CA GLY A 303 29.47 -4.48 1.43
C GLY A 303 28.11 -4.85 0.84
N LEU A 304 27.46 -5.84 1.45
CA LEU A 304 26.20 -6.41 0.96
C LEU A 304 25.06 -5.37 0.88
N PHE A 305 24.86 -4.56 1.92
CA PHE A 305 23.80 -3.55 1.97
C PHE A 305 23.93 -2.51 0.82
N PRO A 306 25.07 -1.82 0.64
CA PRO A 306 25.25 -0.91 -0.49
C PRO A 306 25.04 -1.55 -1.87
N LYS A 307 25.51 -2.79 -2.09
CA LYS A 307 25.32 -3.52 -3.35
C LYS A 307 23.84 -3.73 -3.67
N ILE A 308 23.08 -4.21 -2.69
CA ILE A 308 21.64 -4.44 -2.85
C ILE A 308 20.91 -3.12 -3.10
N LEU A 309 21.18 -2.09 -2.29
CA LEU A 309 20.56 -0.77 -2.44
C LEU A 309 20.87 -0.12 -3.80
N GLU A 310 22.08 -0.30 -4.32
CA GLU A 310 22.45 0.19 -5.65
C GLU A 310 21.69 -0.56 -6.75
N ARG A 311 21.59 -1.89 -6.67
CA ARG A 311 20.79 -2.69 -7.62
C ARG A 311 19.31 -2.28 -7.58
N LEU A 312 18.72 -2.20 -6.39
CA LEU A 312 17.34 -1.75 -6.20
C LEU A 312 17.15 -0.33 -6.76
N GLY A 313 18.11 0.57 -6.53
CA GLY A 313 18.13 1.93 -7.07
C GLY A 313 18.11 1.96 -8.60
N ARG A 314 18.95 1.14 -9.26
CA ARG A 314 18.96 1.02 -10.72
C ARG A 314 17.63 0.50 -11.27
N MET A 315 17.14 -0.62 -10.73
CA MET A 315 15.84 -1.20 -11.11
C MET A 315 14.70 -0.19 -10.96
N ARG A 316 14.69 0.56 -9.85
CA ARG A 316 13.67 1.60 -9.62
C ARG A 316 13.77 2.73 -10.63
N ASN A 317 14.98 3.16 -11.00
CA ASN A 317 15.17 4.23 -11.98
C ASN A 317 14.70 3.81 -13.37
N GLU A 318 14.98 2.58 -13.79
CA GLU A 318 14.52 1.99 -15.05
C GLU A 318 12.98 1.96 -15.10
N ILE A 319 12.34 1.46 -14.05
CA ILE A 319 10.87 1.43 -13.95
C ILE A 319 10.29 2.84 -13.97
N LYS A 320 10.91 3.80 -13.27
CA LYS A 320 10.46 5.20 -13.30
C LYS A 320 10.63 5.85 -14.67
N ALA A 321 11.64 5.46 -15.45
CA ALA A 321 11.81 5.90 -16.82
C ALA A 321 10.66 5.41 -17.72
N GLN A 322 10.23 4.15 -17.54
CA GLN A 322 9.07 3.57 -18.24
C GLN A 322 7.73 4.18 -17.78
N LEU A 323 7.58 4.49 -16.48
CA LEU A 323 6.38 5.11 -15.93
C LEU A 323 6.12 6.52 -16.46
N LYS A 324 7.17 7.27 -16.80
CA LYS A 324 7.04 8.67 -17.21
C LYS A 324 6.18 8.86 -18.48
N PRO A 325 6.42 8.16 -19.61
CA PRO A 325 5.56 8.27 -20.79
C PRO A 325 4.16 7.70 -20.56
N ILE A 326 4.03 6.56 -19.88
CA ILE A 326 2.72 5.93 -19.60
C ILE A 326 1.87 6.84 -18.70
N GLY A 327 2.47 7.48 -17.70
CA GLY A 327 1.79 8.44 -16.83
C GLY A 327 1.22 9.63 -17.61
N LYS A 328 1.97 10.17 -18.58
CA LYS A 328 1.47 11.22 -19.47
C LYS A 328 0.31 10.73 -20.35
N LYS A 329 0.42 9.52 -20.91
CA LYS A 329 -0.65 8.90 -21.71
C LYS A 329 -1.93 8.73 -20.87
N LYS A 330 -1.80 8.18 -19.67
CA LYS A 330 -2.90 8.01 -18.70
C LYS A 330 -3.59 9.34 -18.38
N GLU A 331 -2.83 10.38 -18.09
CA GLU A 331 -3.36 11.72 -17.79
C GLU A 331 -4.12 12.30 -18.98
N TYR A 332 -3.54 12.25 -20.18
CA TYR A 332 -4.17 12.73 -21.40
C TYR A 332 -5.47 11.99 -21.71
N MET A 333 -5.45 10.66 -21.67
CA MET A 333 -6.64 9.85 -21.93
C MET A 333 -7.72 10.07 -20.86
N GLY A 334 -7.33 10.30 -19.61
CA GLY A 334 -8.27 10.67 -18.54
C GLY A 334 -8.99 11.99 -18.82
N LEU A 335 -8.28 12.99 -19.37
CA LEU A 335 -8.90 14.24 -19.81
C LEU A 335 -9.86 14.04 -20.98
N VAL A 336 -9.50 13.18 -21.94
CA VAL A 336 -10.38 12.84 -23.08
C VAL A 336 -11.67 12.17 -22.58
N LYS A 337 -11.56 11.16 -21.69
CA LYS A 337 -12.71 10.46 -21.10
C LYS A 337 -13.65 11.41 -20.38
N SER A 338 -13.10 12.29 -19.53
CA SER A 338 -13.87 13.31 -18.81
C SER A 338 -14.68 14.24 -19.75
N ARG A 339 -14.15 14.58 -20.93
CA ARG A 339 -14.85 15.41 -21.93
C ARG A 339 -15.95 14.64 -22.66
N ILE A 340 -15.74 13.36 -22.95
CA ILE A 340 -16.74 12.48 -23.58
C ILE A 340 -17.94 12.33 -22.64
N ASP A 341 -17.69 11.99 -21.37
CA ASP A 341 -18.72 11.83 -20.33
C ASP A 341 -19.52 13.14 -20.10
N GLY A 342 -18.84 14.29 -20.19
CA GLY A 342 -19.47 15.61 -20.07
C GLY A 342 -20.36 15.98 -21.26
N SER A 343 -20.01 15.53 -22.47
CA SER A 343 -20.70 15.88 -23.72
C SER A 343 -21.97 15.05 -23.95
N GLN A 344 -22.02 13.81 -23.45
CA GLN A 344 -23.22 12.95 -23.54
C GLN A 344 -24.39 13.45 -22.68
N LYS A 345 -24.15 14.23 -21.62
CA LYS A 345 -25.23 14.86 -20.83
C LYS A 345 -26.06 15.88 -21.61
N VAL A 346 -25.60 16.31 -22.79
CA VAL A 346 -26.22 17.41 -23.57
C VAL A 346 -27.01 16.91 -24.80
N HIS A 347 -26.74 15.70 -25.31
CA HIS A 347 -27.32 15.20 -26.56
C HIS A 347 -27.83 13.76 -26.47
N ALA A 348 -28.91 13.56 -25.71
CA ALA A 348 -29.74 12.36 -25.83
C ALA A 348 -30.55 12.44 -27.14
N GLY A 349 -29.98 12.03 -28.29
CA GLY A 349 -30.82 11.98 -29.49
C GLY A 349 -30.28 11.62 -30.87
N ARG A 350 -28.97 11.53 -31.17
CA ARG A 350 -28.57 11.18 -32.56
C ARG A 350 -27.19 10.52 -32.72
N SER A 351 -27.19 9.44 -33.52
CA SER A 351 -26.07 8.62 -34.04
C SER A 351 -25.30 7.75 -33.02
N ILE A 352 -26.01 6.75 -32.48
CA ILE A 352 -25.63 5.89 -31.34
C ILE A 352 -24.56 4.82 -31.66
N SER A 353 -24.25 4.48 -32.92
CA SER A 353 -23.36 3.34 -33.22
C SER A 353 -21.86 3.67 -33.18
N ILE A 354 -21.40 4.67 -33.95
CA ILE A 354 -19.96 4.99 -34.06
C ILE A 354 -19.44 5.65 -32.79
N ALA A 355 -20.23 6.53 -32.16
CA ALA A 355 -19.84 7.18 -30.91
C ALA A 355 -19.62 6.17 -29.78
N ASN A 356 -20.51 5.19 -29.64
CA ASN A 356 -20.38 4.12 -28.65
C ASN A 356 -19.20 3.20 -28.96
N ALA A 357 -18.93 2.91 -30.24
CA ALA A 357 -17.75 2.12 -30.63
C ALA A 357 -16.43 2.85 -30.31
N ILE A 358 -16.37 4.17 -30.55
CA ILE A 358 -15.21 5.01 -30.19
C ILE A 358 -15.04 5.04 -28.66
N GLU A 359 -16.13 5.21 -27.92
CA GLU A 359 -16.11 5.21 -26.45
C GLU A 359 -15.62 3.87 -25.87
N ASP A 360 -16.09 2.75 -26.41
CA ASP A 360 -15.65 1.41 -26.02
C ASP A 360 -14.15 1.20 -26.28
N VAL A 361 -13.67 1.57 -27.47
CA VAL A 361 -12.24 1.48 -27.82
C VAL A 361 -11.40 2.37 -26.91
N CYS A 362 -11.81 3.64 -26.71
CA CYS A 362 -11.11 4.57 -25.82
C CYS A 362 -11.11 4.08 -24.37
N SER A 363 -12.20 3.48 -23.90
CA SER A 363 -12.30 2.93 -22.55
C SER A 363 -11.38 1.72 -22.35
N LYS A 364 -11.39 0.76 -23.28
CA LYS A 364 -10.49 -0.41 -23.25
C LYS A 364 -9.03 0.01 -23.26
N GLU A 365 -8.66 0.96 -24.12
CA GLU A 365 -7.29 1.45 -24.19
C GLU A 365 -6.90 2.22 -22.91
N TYR A 366 -7.82 2.99 -22.34
CA TYR A 366 -7.60 3.69 -21.07
C TYR A 366 -7.41 2.72 -19.91
N ASP A 367 -8.23 1.67 -19.84
CA ASP A 367 -8.16 0.65 -18.80
C ASP A 367 -6.86 -0.16 -18.91
N SER A 368 -6.45 -0.53 -20.13
CA SER A 368 -5.12 -1.13 -20.38
C SER A 368 -3.98 -0.21 -19.94
N THR A 369 -4.05 1.08 -20.29
CA THR A 369 -3.02 2.06 -19.90
C THR A 369 -2.98 2.25 -18.37
N CYS A 370 -4.15 2.23 -17.72
CA CYS A 370 -4.25 2.27 -16.26
C CYS A 370 -3.65 1.03 -15.61
N PHE A 371 -3.89 -0.15 -16.18
CA PHE A 371 -3.32 -1.41 -15.74
C PHE A 371 -1.80 -1.39 -15.81
N ASP A 372 -1.22 -1.03 -16.97
CA ASP A 372 0.23 -0.95 -17.17
C ASP A 372 0.87 0.05 -16.20
N TYR A 373 0.25 1.23 -16.05
CA TYR A 373 0.70 2.24 -15.10
C TYR A 373 0.69 1.70 -13.67
N ASN A 374 -0.40 1.06 -13.25
CA ASN A 374 -0.56 0.56 -11.89
C ASN A 374 0.46 -0.56 -11.61
N SER A 375 0.66 -1.49 -12.54
CA SER A 375 1.67 -2.56 -12.41
C SER A 375 3.07 -2.01 -12.19
N LEU A 376 3.53 -1.09 -13.05
CA LEU A 376 4.85 -0.47 -12.89
C LEU A 376 4.95 0.39 -11.63
N ASN A 377 3.87 1.05 -11.24
CA ASN A 377 3.84 1.85 -10.02
C ASN A 377 3.91 0.97 -8.76
N SER A 378 3.27 -0.19 -8.74
CA SER A 378 3.42 -1.19 -7.67
C SER A 378 4.87 -1.62 -7.52
N LYS A 379 5.54 -1.96 -8.64
CA LYS A 379 6.95 -2.35 -8.65
C LYS A 379 7.85 -1.27 -8.05
N GLN A 380 7.73 -0.01 -8.51
CA GLN A 380 8.59 1.06 -7.99
C GLN A 380 8.29 1.38 -6.51
N LYS A 381 7.03 1.24 -6.07
CA LYS A 381 6.65 1.41 -4.65
C LYS A 381 7.25 0.31 -3.79
N ALA A 382 7.15 -0.95 -4.21
CA ALA A 382 7.71 -2.09 -3.50
C ALA A 382 9.24 -1.95 -3.39
N ILE A 383 9.94 -1.59 -4.48
CA ILE A 383 11.38 -1.32 -4.42
C ILE A 383 11.70 -0.18 -3.45
N LYS A 384 10.94 0.93 -3.51
CA LYS A 384 11.12 2.06 -2.57
C LYS A 384 10.93 1.62 -1.12
N LEU A 385 9.93 0.77 -0.86
CA LEU A 385 9.65 0.23 0.45
C LEU A 385 10.88 -0.50 0.99
N TYR A 386 11.45 -1.45 0.22
CA TYR A 386 12.70 -2.12 0.62
C TYR A 386 13.84 -1.15 0.83
N MET A 387 14.13 -0.25 -0.11
CA MET A 387 15.21 0.72 0.02
C MET A 387 15.13 1.54 1.32
N ASN A 388 13.92 1.90 1.77
CA ASN A 388 13.70 2.63 3.01
C ASN A 388 13.80 1.74 4.27
N SER A 389 13.54 0.44 4.13
CA SER A 389 13.47 -0.49 5.26
C SER A 389 14.83 -1.09 5.65
N PHE A 390 15.83 -1.13 4.76
CA PHE A 390 17.17 -1.67 5.09
C PHE A 390 17.84 -0.94 6.26
N TYR A 391 17.74 0.38 6.30
CA TYR A 391 18.23 1.15 7.44
C TYR A 391 17.36 0.92 8.71
N SER A 392 16.06 0.72 8.54
CA SER A 392 15.14 0.57 9.67
C SER A 392 15.44 -0.72 10.45
N VAL A 393 15.74 -1.83 9.75
CA VAL A 393 16.04 -3.12 10.39
C VAL A 393 17.34 -3.10 11.20
N THR A 394 18.27 -2.18 10.91
CA THR A 394 19.52 -2.07 11.68
C THR A 394 19.31 -1.29 12.99
N GLY A 395 18.24 -0.51 13.09
CA GLY A 395 17.88 0.24 14.29
C GLY A 395 16.89 -0.48 15.22
N GLN A 396 16.38 -1.64 14.83
CA GLN A 396 15.42 -2.45 15.60
C GLN A 396 16.16 -3.50 16.43
N SER A 397 16.09 -3.44 17.76
CA SER A 397 16.84 -4.34 18.64
C SER A 397 16.40 -5.81 18.59
N ASP A 398 15.18 -6.05 18.12
CA ASP A 398 14.60 -7.37 17.86
C ASP A 398 15.04 -7.97 16.51
N SER A 399 15.73 -7.19 15.68
CA SER A 399 16.25 -7.66 14.39
C SER A 399 17.55 -8.44 14.54
N PRO A 400 17.73 -9.54 13.79
CA PRO A 400 19.02 -10.23 13.71
C PRO A 400 20.11 -9.37 13.04
N PHE A 401 19.72 -8.28 12.36
CA PHE A 401 20.61 -7.31 11.73
C PHE A 401 20.77 -6.03 12.55
N TYR A 402 20.44 -6.04 13.84
CA TYR A 402 20.59 -4.88 14.71
C TYR A 402 22.06 -4.45 14.80
N ILE A 403 22.34 -3.25 14.30
CA ILE A 403 23.65 -2.59 14.35
C ILE A 403 23.39 -1.11 14.63
N LEU A 404 23.41 -0.75 15.91
CA LEU A 404 23.07 0.58 16.39
C LEU A 404 23.96 1.66 15.77
N GLU A 405 25.25 1.37 15.64
CA GLU A 405 26.27 2.24 15.07
C GLU A 405 25.98 2.57 13.60
N LEU A 406 25.51 1.59 12.84
CA LEU A 406 25.13 1.76 11.44
C LEU A 406 23.89 2.63 11.32
N ALA A 407 22.88 2.38 12.17
CA ALA A 407 21.68 3.21 12.19
C ALA A 407 22.01 4.66 12.57
N GLY A 408 22.72 4.87 13.68
CA GLY A 408 23.14 6.22 14.10
C GLY A 408 24.07 6.90 13.08
N GLY A 409 24.90 6.13 12.37
CA GLY A 409 25.73 6.63 11.28
C GLY A 409 24.93 7.19 10.11
N VAL A 410 23.93 6.43 9.64
CA VAL A 410 23.05 6.86 8.55
C VAL A 410 22.27 8.12 8.92
N THR A 411 21.72 8.20 10.13
CA THR A 411 21.01 9.41 10.57
C THR A 411 21.95 10.60 10.65
N SER A 412 23.10 10.45 11.33
CA SER A 412 24.09 11.51 11.52
C SER A 412 24.57 12.09 10.18
N ALA A 413 24.86 11.22 9.20
CA ALA A 413 25.23 11.63 7.85
C ALA A 413 24.09 12.43 7.17
N GLY A 414 22.84 11.98 7.30
CA GLY A 414 21.68 12.73 6.80
C GLY A 414 21.54 14.12 7.44
N GLN A 415 21.73 14.22 8.76
CA GLN A 415 21.70 15.50 9.47
C GLN A 415 22.84 16.44 9.01
N GLU A 416 24.02 15.89 8.76
CA GLU A 416 25.16 16.66 8.29
C GLU A 416 24.91 17.21 6.87
N ILE A 417 24.41 16.37 5.96
CA ILE A 417 24.10 16.75 4.58
C ILE A 417 23.07 17.88 4.57
N ILE A 418 21.95 17.75 5.29
CA ILE A 418 20.91 18.79 5.28
C ILE A 418 21.43 20.12 5.87
N LYS A 419 22.30 20.08 6.89
CA LYS A 419 22.97 21.27 7.44
C LYS A 419 23.91 21.93 6.42
N ARG A 420 24.70 21.14 5.69
CA ARG A 420 25.57 21.64 4.60
C ARG A 420 24.76 22.29 3.48
N VAL A 421 23.69 21.64 3.04
CA VAL A 421 22.78 22.18 2.01
C VAL A 421 22.13 23.49 2.50
N THR A 422 21.65 23.53 3.74
CA THR A 422 21.12 24.75 4.38
C THR A 422 22.12 25.91 4.35
N LYS A 423 23.38 25.65 4.70
CA LYS A 423 24.44 26.66 4.64
C LYS A 423 24.68 27.14 3.21
N TYR A 424 24.71 26.22 2.25
CA TYR A 424 24.90 26.53 0.83
C TYR A 424 23.78 27.41 0.26
N VAL A 425 22.51 27.05 0.48
CA VAL A 425 21.37 27.82 -0.06
C VAL A 425 21.26 29.21 0.57
N ARG A 426 21.57 29.35 1.87
CA ARG A 426 21.63 30.66 2.54
C ARG A 426 22.75 31.54 2.00
N LYS A 427 23.93 30.96 1.71
CA LYS A 427 25.03 31.68 1.05
C LYS A 427 24.64 32.21 -0.33
N LYS A 428 23.71 31.54 -1.02
CA LYS A 428 23.13 31.98 -2.30
C LYS A 428 21.98 33.01 -2.15
N GLY A 429 21.70 33.48 -0.94
CA GLY A 429 20.66 34.48 -0.64
C GLY A 429 19.25 33.91 -0.49
N PHE A 430 19.06 32.59 -0.58
CA PHE A 430 17.76 31.98 -0.39
C PHE A 430 17.38 31.94 1.09
N ARG A 431 16.12 32.29 1.38
CA ARG A 431 15.54 32.13 2.72
C ARG A 431 14.93 30.74 2.85
N ILE A 432 15.07 30.12 4.03
CA ILE A 432 14.49 28.80 4.32
C ILE A 432 13.23 29.03 5.15
N LYS A 433 12.08 28.60 4.62
CA LYS A 433 10.79 28.66 5.34
C LYS A 433 10.61 27.46 6.26
N TYR A 434 11.00 26.29 5.79
CA TYR A 434 10.85 25.03 6.51
C TYR A 434 11.88 24.02 6.01
N GLY A 435 12.22 23.04 6.84
CA GLY A 435 13.06 21.91 6.46
C GLY A 435 12.58 20.65 7.17
N ASP A 436 12.39 19.60 6.38
CA ASP A 436 12.22 18.23 6.88
C ASP A 436 13.55 17.48 6.70
N THR A 437 13.56 16.22 7.13
CA THR A 437 14.65 15.24 7.10
C THR A 437 15.46 15.25 5.80
N ASP A 438 14.78 15.32 4.66
CA ASP A 438 15.37 15.17 3.33
C ASP A 438 14.97 16.31 2.37
N SER A 439 14.34 17.37 2.87
CA SER A 439 13.81 18.44 2.03
C SER A 439 13.90 19.81 2.69
N LEU A 440 14.11 20.85 1.87
CA LEU A 440 14.09 22.24 2.27
C LEU A 440 13.08 23.01 1.43
N TYR A 441 12.29 23.85 2.11
CA TYR A 441 11.33 24.75 1.50
C TYR A 441 11.94 26.14 1.45
N LEU A 442 12.31 26.56 0.24
CA LEU A 442 13.07 27.78 0.01
C LEU A 442 12.17 28.91 -0.50
N THR A 443 12.59 30.14 -0.24
CA THR A 443 12.10 31.36 -0.87
C THR A 443 13.27 32.04 -1.55
N SER A 444 13.09 32.42 -2.82
CA SER A 444 14.11 33.14 -3.58
C SER A 444 14.43 34.49 -2.94
N PRO A 445 15.63 35.04 -3.18
CA PRO A 445 15.97 36.41 -2.79
C PRO A 445 14.96 37.42 -3.35
N ASP A 446 14.68 38.49 -2.59
CA ASP A 446 13.72 39.52 -2.99
C ASP A 446 14.20 40.28 -4.24
N SER A 447 15.52 40.41 -4.43
CA SER A 447 16.13 40.99 -5.62
C SER A 447 15.77 40.28 -6.93
N CYS A 448 15.31 39.02 -6.87
CA CYS A 448 14.85 38.32 -8.06
C CYS A 448 13.49 38.84 -8.56
N TYR A 449 12.70 39.46 -7.68
CA TYR A 449 11.34 39.92 -7.98
C TYR A 449 11.24 41.44 -8.12
N GLU A 450 12.23 42.18 -7.63
CA GLU A 450 12.29 43.64 -7.57
C GLU A 450 11.87 44.33 -8.89
N LYS A 451 12.35 43.85 -10.05
CA LYS A 451 11.95 44.38 -11.36
C LYS A 451 10.43 44.34 -11.59
N TYR A 452 9.80 43.22 -11.24
CA TYR A 452 8.37 43.00 -11.46
C TYR A 452 7.52 43.63 -10.35
N ASP A 453 8.05 43.66 -9.13
CA ASP A 453 7.42 44.36 -8.01
C ASP A 453 7.36 45.87 -8.27
N LEU A 454 8.43 46.46 -8.83
CA LEU A 454 8.44 47.87 -9.25
C LEU A 454 7.48 48.13 -10.43
N ALA A 455 7.49 47.28 -11.46
CA ALA A 455 6.59 47.42 -12.61
C ALA A 455 5.10 47.30 -12.24
N TYR A 456 4.77 46.55 -11.19
CA TYR A 456 3.40 46.38 -10.72
C TYR A 456 2.99 47.44 -9.67
N ASN A 457 3.85 47.75 -8.69
CA ASN A 457 3.51 48.63 -7.56
C ASN A 457 3.84 50.10 -7.78
N ASP A 458 5.03 50.42 -8.31
CA ASP A 458 5.52 51.81 -8.45
C ASP A 458 5.37 52.37 -9.88
N GLY A 459 5.02 51.51 -10.84
CA GLY A 459 4.84 51.84 -12.26
C GLY A 459 3.39 51.85 -12.73
N LYS A 460 2.45 52.54 -12.06
CA LYS A 460 1.07 52.82 -12.54
C LYS A 460 0.31 51.65 -13.25
N GLY A 461 0.62 50.38 -12.99
CA GLY A 461 0.00 49.23 -13.67
C GLY A 461 0.51 48.95 -15.09
N GLU A 462 1.80 49.12 -15.38
CA GLU A 462 2.42 48.74 -16.67
C GLU A 462 2.20 47.27 -17.07
N ILE A 463 2.02 46.38 -16.09
CA ILE A 463 1.71 44.97 -16.31
C ILE A 463 0.41 44.56 -15.62
N SER A 464 -0.36 43.69 -16.27
CA SER A 464 -1.58 43.15 -15.67
C SER A 464 -1.28 42.22 -14.49
N LYS A 465 -2.27 42.03 -13.62
CA LYS A 465 -2.17 41.07 -12.50
C LYS A 465 -1.81 39.65 -12.97
N LEU A 466 -2.34 39.22 -14.12
CA LEU A 466 -2.05 37.88 -14.67
C LEU A 466 -0.58 37.79 -15.13
N GLU A 467 -0.07 38.82 -15.79
CA GLU A 467 1.33 38.88 -16.23
C GLU A 467 2.29 38.92 -15.05
N TYR A 468 2.00 39.74 -14.03
CA TYR A 468 2.79 39.77 -12.79
C TYR A 468 2.90 38.36 -12.17
N TRP A 469 1.78 37.68 -11.92
CA TRP A 469 1.82 36.34 -11.33
C TRP A 469 2.50 35.30 -12.26
N THR A 470 2.35 35.45 -13.57
CA THR A 470 3.02 34.58 -14.55
C THR A 470 4.54 34.73 -14.47
N GLU A 471 5.04 35.96 -14.44
CA GLU A 471 6.47 36.26 -14.35
C GLU A 471 7.05 35.91 -12.98
N MET A 472 6.30 36.09 -11.88
CA MET A 472 6.67 35.63 -10.55
C MET A 472 6.92 34.11 -10.52
N VAL A 473 6.03 33.33 -11.15
CA VAL A 473 6.17 31.87 -11.22
C VAL A 473 7.37 31.47 -12.10
N LYS A 474 7.54 32.08 -13.28
CA LYS A 474 8.69 31.82 -14.17
C LYS A 474 10.01 32.14 -13.48
N THR A 475 10.10 33.30 -12.84
CA THR A 475 11.28 33.75 -12.08
C THR A 475 11.60 32.77 -10.96
N LYS A 476 10.60 32.35 -10.18
CA LYS A 476 10.78 31.34 -9.13
C LYS A 476 11.34 30.02 -9.66
N VAL A 477 10.87 29.56 -10.82
CA VAL A 477 11.40 28.35 -11.48
C VAL A 477 12.84 28.56 -11.95
N ALA A 478 13.16 29.72 -12.54
CA ALA A 478 14.51 30.06 -12.99
C ALA A 478 15.51 30.13 -11.82
N CYS A 479 15.16 30.82 -10.72
CA CYS A 479 15.96 30.87 -9.49
C CYS A 479 16.18 29.48 -8.89
N ARG A 480 15.19 28.58 -8.96
CA ARG A 480 15.37 27.21 -8.51
C ARG A 480 16.37 26.45 -9.38
N ASN A 481 16.35 26.65 -10.69
CA ASN A 481 17.25 25.98 -11.63
C ASN A 481 18.71 26.43 -11.45
N SER A 482 18.96 27.68 -11.04
CA SER A 482 20.32 28.17 -10.76
C SER A 482 20.97 27.49 -9.55
N ILE A 483 20.18 26.96 -8.60
CA ILE A 483 20.68 26.08 -7.54
C ILE A 483 21.06 24.70 -8.10
N GLY A 484 20.26 24.17 -9.04
CA GLY A 484 20.39 22.82 -9.58
C GLY A 484 21.58 22.57 -10.52
N GLN A 485 22.10 23.62 -11.17
CA GLN A 485 23.23 23.52 -12.10
C GLN A 485 24.59 23.23 -11.43
N CYS A 486 24.69 23.30 -10.09
CA CYS A 486 25.92 22.96 -9.35
C CYS A 486 26.04 21.47 -8.96
N ARG A 487 25.22 20.56 -9.52
CA ARG A 487 25.32 19.11 -9.23
C ARG A 487 26.60 18.43 -9.76
N ASN A 488 27.37 19.09 -10.62
CA ASN A 488 28.54 18.50 -11.29
C ASN A 488 29.90 19.14 -10.93
N VAL A 489 29.97 19.99 -9.89
CA VAL A 489 31.20 20.79 -9.64
C VAL A 489 31.97 20.40 -8.38
N GLU A 490 31.44 19.50 -7.54
CA GLU A 490 32.19 18.98 -6.38
C GLU A 490 31.96 17.46 -6.24
N THR A 491 32.62 16.68 -7.08
CA THR A 491 32.94 15.27 -6.84
C THR A 491 34.44 15.09 -6.87
#